data_AF-A0A0J8VPX5-F1
#
_entry.id   AF-A0A0J8VPX5-F1
#
_cell.length_a   1.000
_cell.length_b   1.000
_cell.length_c   1.000
_cell.angle_alpha   90.00
_cell.angle_beta   90.00
_cell.angle_gamma   90.00
#
_symmetry.space_group_name_H-M   'P 1'
#
loop_
_entity.id
_entity.type
_entity.pdbx_description
1 polymer ?
#
loop_
_entity_poly.entity_id
_entity_poly.type
_entity_poly.pdbx_seq_one_letter_code
_entity_poly.pdbx_strand_id
1 'polypeptide(L)'
;MSDNKAKIANAGFSKQELFGFKRHFWALKQTYHPDLTDTLTLQSLILEEARKSIIMTRYYIVAIFLFTLAAIIFGDWSYLYMPAGMLFFAILDVRSSAREADRTIACQIKLMMLAIKLWF
;
A
#
# COMPACT_ATOMS: atom_id res chain seq x y z
N MET A 1 0.82 -6.01 -20.53
CA MET A 1 -0.51 -6.41 -19.98
C MET A 1 -0.51 -7.83 -19.39
N SER A 2 0.31 -8.78 -19.90
CA SER A 2 0.47 -10.14 -19.36
C SER A 2 1.20 -10.19 -18.01
N ASP A 3 2.24 -9.37 -17.82
CA ASP A 3 3.09 -9.44 -16.62
C ASP A 3 2.37 -8.98 -15.35
N ASN A 4 1.50 -7.98 -15.45
CA ASN A 4 0.76 -7.48 -14.29
C ASN A 4 -0.22 -8.53 -13.76
N LYS A 5 -0.87 -9.31 -14.64
CA LYS A 5 -1.73 -10.43 -14.23
C LYS A 5 -0.93 -11.51 -13.50
N ALA A 6 0.26 -11.84 -14.01
CA ALA A 6 1.14 -12.81 -13.37
C ALA A 6 1.65 -12.32 -12.01
N LYS A 7 2.02 -11.04 -11.90
CA LYS A 7 2.45 -10.41 -10.63
C LYS A 7 1.32 -10.41 -9.59
N ILE A 8 0.07 -10.13 -10.00
CA ILE A 8 -1.10 -10.20 -9.11
C ILE A 8 -1.40 -11.65 -8.69
N ALA A 9 -1.33 -12.61 -9.62
CA ALA A 9 -1.55 -14.03 -9.32
C ALA A 9 -0.48 -14.58 -8.34
N ASN A 10 0.77 -14.16 -8.52
CA ASN A 10 1.90 -14.53 -7.66
C ASN A 10 1.97 -13.76 -6.33
N ALA A 11 1.05 -12.82 -6.07
CA ALA A 11 0.98 -12.12 -4.79
C ALA A 11 0.29 -12.94 -3.68
N GLY A 12 -0.30 -14.10 -4.02
CA GLY A 12 -0.84 -15.03 -3.02
C GLY A 12 -2.10 -14.53 -2.31
N PHE A 13 -2.96 -13.79 -3.02
CA PHE A 13 -4.25 -13.36 -2.46
C PHE A 13 -5.15 -14.55 -2.18
N SER A 14 -5.79 -14.55 -1.01
CA SER A 14 -6.79 -15.58 -0.67
C SER A 14 -8.07 -15.38 -1.47
N LYS A 15 -8.87 -16.45 -1.63
CA LYS A 15 -10.18 -16.34 -2.30
C LYS A 15 -11.08 -15.29 -1.63
N GLN A 16 -11.05 -15.18 -0.30
CA GLN A 16 -11.81 -14.20 0.45
C GLN A 16 -11.35 -12.76 0.17
N GLU A 17 -10.03 -12.53 0.08
CA GLU A 17 -9.46 -11.22 -0.28
C GLU A 17 -9.89 -10.80 -1.69
N LEU A 18 -9.85 -11.73 -2.66
CA LEU A 18 -10.33 -11.52 -4.03
C LEU A 18 -11.83 -11.20 -4.10
N PHE A 19 -12.65 -11.84 -3.28
CA PHE A 19 -14.07 -11.49 -3.15
C PHE A 19 -14.28 -10.09 -2.56
N GLY A 20 -13.44 -9.67 -1.60
CA GLY A 20 -13.42 -8.31 -1.07
C GLY A 20 -13.15 -7.27 -2.17
N PHE A 21 -12.11 -7.48 -2.99
CA PHE A 21 -11.83 -6.61 -4.13
C PHE A 21 -12.97 -6.57 -5.15
N LYS A 22 -13.63 -7.71 -5.40
CA LYS A 22 -14.79 -7.77 -6.31
C LYS A 22 -15.98 -6.97 -5.77
N ARG A 23 -16.24 -7.03 -4.47
CA ARG A 23 -17.29 -6.23 -3.82
C ARG A 23 -16.98 -4.75 -3.90
N HIS A 24 -15.72 -4.36 -3.64
CA HIS A 24 -15.26 -2.98 -3.77
C HIS A 24 -15.38 -2.46 -5.21
N PHE A 25 -15.01 -3.28 -6.20
CA PHE A 25 -15.16 -2.97 -7.62
C PHE A 25 -16.62 -2.73 -8.02
N TRP A 26 -17.54 -3.57 -7.54
CA TRP A 26 -18.98 -3.40 -7.81
C TRP A 26 -19.55 -2.16 -7.13
N ALA A 27 -19.14 -1.87 -5.90
CA ALA A 27 -19.55 -0.65 -5.19
C ALA A 27 -19.08 0.60 -5.96
N LEU A 28 -17.82 0.63 -6.42
CA LEU A 28 -17.30 1.73 -7.23
C LEU A 28 -18.07 1.90 -8.54
N LYS A 29 -18.41 0.81 -9.22
CA LYS A 29 -19.19 0.86 -10.46
C LYS A 29 -20.63 1.36 -10.26
N GLN A 30 -21.19 1.18 -9.06
CA GLN A 30 -22.53 1.69 -8.71
C GLN A 30 -22.49 3.17 -8.31
N THR A 31 -21.41 3.62 -7.67
CA THR A 31 -21.29 4.99 -7.16
C THR A 31 -20.84 5.99 -8.22
N TYR A 32 -19.99 5.58 -9.16
CA TYR A 32 -19.41 6.46 -10.19
C TYR A 32 -20.13 6.33 -11.54
N HIS A 33 -20.14 7.41 -12.32
CA HIS A 33 -20.75 7.40 -13.65
C HIS A 33 -20.11 6.32 -14.57
N PRO A 34 -20.91 5.69 -15.44
CA PRO A 34 -20.45 4.61 -16.32
C PRO A 34 -19.28 5.03 -17.22
N ASP A 35 -19.29 6.27 -17.74
CA ASP A 35 -18.20 6.79 -18.58
C ASP A 35 -16.84 6.90 -17.86
N LEU A 36 -16.85 7.07 -16.53
CA LEU A 36 -15.63 7.12 -15.71
C LEU A 36 -15.15 5.73 -15.28
N THR A 37 -16.01 4.71 -15.38
CA THR A 37 -15.72 3.35 -14.93
C THR A 37 -15.56 2.34 -16.07
N ASP A 38 -15.66 2.79 -17.32
CA ASP A 38 -15.63 1.93 -18.50
C ASP A 38 -14.26 1.25 -18.73
N THR A 39 -13.17 1.91 -18.32
CA THR A 39 -11.82 1.33 -18.30
C THR A 39 -11.44 0.67 -16.98
N LEU A 40 -12.34 0.72 -15.97
CA LEU A 40 -12.06 0.17 -14.65
C LEU A 40 -12.16 -1.36 -14.72
N THR A 41 -11.03 -2.02 -14.46
CA THR A 41 -10.97 -3.48 -14.31
C THR A 41 -10.64 -3.84 -12.88
N LEU A 42 -11.01 -5.05 -12.44
CA LEU A 42 -10.62 -5.55 -11.12
C LEU A 42 -9.08 -5.50 -10.92
N GLN A 43 -8.32 -5.70 -12.00
CA GLN A 43 -6.87 -5.64 -11.98
C GLN A 43 -6.36 -4.21 -11.83
N SER A 44 -6.93 -3.24 -12.55
CA SER A 44 -6.53 -1.84 -12.40
C SER A 44 -6.84 -1.32 -10.99
N LEU A 45 -7.94 -1.77 -10.38
CA LEU A 45 -8.27 -1.44 -8.99
C LEU A 45 -7.19 -1.96 -8.01
N ILE A 46 -6.82 -3.24 -8.13
CA ILE A 46 -5.77 -3.86 -7.28
C ILE A 46 -4.43 -3.15 -7.46
N LEU A 47 -4.06 -2.78 -8.70
CA LEU A 47 -2.83 -2.06 -8.99
C LEU A 47 -2.83 -0.64 -8.41
N GLU A 48 -3.95 0.06 -8.50
CA GLU A 48 -4.06 1.43 -7.99
C GLU A 48 -4.00 1.46 -6.46
N GLU A 49 -4.66 0.52 -5.80
CA GLU A 49 -4.62 0.39 -4.34
C GLU A 49 -3.25 -0.07 -3.84
N ALA A 50 -2.58 -0.96 -4.58
CA ALA A 50 -1.19 -1.32 -4.32
C ALA A 50 -0.28 -0.08 -4.45
N ARG A 51 -0.49 0.76 -5.47
CA ARG A 51 0.30 2.00 -5.62
C ARG A 51 0.03 2.98 -4.48
N LYS A 52 -1.23 3.16 -4.08
CA LYS A 52 -1.61 4.05 -2.96
C LYS A 52 -1.01 3.58 -1.64
N SER A 53 -0.97 2.27 -1.37
CA SER A 53 -0.43 1.75 -0.11
C SER A 53 1.06 2.04 0.08
N ILE A 54 1.84 2.12 -1.01
CA ILE A 54 3.27 2.45 -0.94
C ILE A 54 3.54 3.96 -0.81
N ILE A 55 2.71 4.82 -1.41
CA ILE A 55 3.00 6.26 -1.50
C ILE A 55 3.19 6.88 -0.11
N MET A 56 2.31 6.56 0.85
CA MET A 56 2.44 7.05 2.23
C MET A 56 3.69 6.50 2.93
N THR A 57 3.99 5.21 2.74
CA THR A 57 5.16 4.56 3.35
C THR A 57 6.48 5.13 2.85
N ARG A 58 6.55 5.62 1.60
CA ARG A 58 7.76 6.28 1.07
C ARG A 58 8.16 7.52 1.87
N TYR A 59 7.20 8.33 2.29
CA TYR A 59 7.50 9.54 3.07
C TYR A 59 8.15 9.19 4.41
N TYR A 60 7.65 8.16 5.09
CA TYR A 60 8.25 7.66 6.32
C TYR A 60 9.67 7.12 6.10
N ILE A 61 9.91 6.37 5.02
CA ILE A 61 11.26 5.85 4.70
C ILE A 61 12.26 7.00 4.47
N VAL A 62 11.87 8.02 3.70
CA VAL A 62 12.74 9.19 3.45
C VAL A 62 13.00 9.95 4.75
N ALA A 63 11.98 10.16 5.57
CA ALA A 63 12.15 10.82 6.87
C ALA A 63 13.10 10.03 7.79
N ILE A 64 12.91 8.71 7.91
CA ILE A 64 13.79 7.81 8.67
C ILE A 64 15.24 7.94 8.18
N PHE A 65 15.46 7.93 6.86
CA PHE A 65 16.81 8.07 6.29
C PHE A 65 17.46 9.41 6.64
N LEU A 66 16.73 10.52 6.49
CA LEU A 66 17.24 11.86 6.81
C LEU A 66 17.60 12.00 8.29
N PHE A 67 16.74 11.54 9.20
CA PHE A 67 17.01 11.63 10.64
C PHE A 67 18.13 10.69 11.09
N THR A 68 18.23 9.50 10.49
CA THR A 68 19.35 8.58 10.76
C THR A 68 20.67 9.16 10.26
N LEU A 69 20.67 9.80 9.08
CA LEU A 69 21.83 10.48 8.52
C LEU A 69 22.23 11.69 9.37
N ALA A 70 21.26 12.46 9.88
CA ALA A 70 21.52 13.54 10.83
C ALA A 70 22.15 13.02 12.14
N ALA A 71 21.65 11.91 12.70
CA ALA A 71 22.23 11.29 13.89
C ALA A 71 23.72 10.94 13.71
N ILE A 72 24.08 10.43 12.53
CA ILE A 72 25.47 10.08 12.18
C ILE A 72 26.33 11.34 12.02
N ILE A 73 25.83 12.38 11.32
CA ILE A 73 26.59 13.61 11.07
C ILE A 73 26.82 14.40 12.36
N PHE A 74 25.80 14.53 13.20
CA PHE A 74 25.88 15.31 14.44
C PHE A 74 26.45 14.49 15.62
N GLY A 75 26.63 13.18 15.46
CA GLY A 75 27.12 12.28 16.51
C GLY A 75 26.19 12.16 17.72
N ASP A 76 24.96 12.67 17.61
CA ASP A 76 23.98 12.72 18.68
C ASP A 76 22.92 11.64 18.45
N TRP A 77 22.91 10.67 19.36
CA TRP A 77 22.04 9.51 19.31
C TRP A 77 20.59 9.85 19.66
N SER A 78 20.31 11.03 20.23
CA SER A 78 18.94 11.49 20.48
C SER A 78 18.12 11.64 19.20
N TYR A 79 18.77 11.87 18.06
CA TYR A 79 18.11 11.91 16.76
C TYR A 79 17.54 10.55 16.32
N LEU A 80 17.95 9.42 16.92
CA LEU A 80 17.38 8.09 16.63
C LEU A 80 15.99 7.86 17.23
N TYR A 81 15.55 8.68 18.19
CA TYR A 81 14.18 8.61 18.69
C TYR A 81 13.15 9.00 17.62
N MET A 82 13.49 9.92 16.71
CA MET A 82 12.60 10.32 15.62
C MET A 82 12.33 9.20 14.60
N PRO A 83 13.35 8.50 14.05
CA PRO A 83 13.15 7.29 13.24
C PRO A 83 12.30 6.22 13.90
N ALA A 84 12.50 5.97 15.21
CA ALA A 84 11.71 4.99 15.96
C ALA A 84 10.23 5.40 16.04
N GLY A 85 9.95 6.68 16.32
CA GLY A 85 8.59 7.21 16.30
C GLY A 85 7.95 7.15 14.91
N MET A 86 8.70 7.50 13.86
CA MET A 86 8.23 7.43 12.46
C MET A 86 7.91 5.99 12.03
N LEU A 87 8.69 5.00 12.47
CA LEU A 87 8.38 3.59 12.26
C LEU A 87 7.06 3.20 12.93
N PHE A 88 6.83 3.65 14.15
CA PHE A 88 5.57 3.40 14.86
C PHE A 88 4.37 4.04 14.14
N PHE A 89 4.50 5.29 13.71
CA PHE A 89 3.47 5.97 12.92
C PHE A 89 3.22 5.28 11.58
N ALA A 90 4.26 4.80 10.89
CA ALA A 90 4.10 4.04 9.65
C ALA A 90 3.30 2.75 9.87
N ILE A 91 3.52 2.04 10.98
CA ILE A 91 2.74 0.84 11.32
C ILE A 91 1.28 1.19 11.62
N LEU A 92 1.04 2.27 12.37
CA LEU A 92 -0.30 2.76 12.66
C LEU A 92 -1.04 3.20 11.38
N ASP A 93 -0.35 3.85 10.46
CA ASP A 93 -0.91 4.31 9.19
C ASP A 93 -1.28 3.12 8.29
N VAL A 94 -0.42 2.10 8.20
CA VAL A 94 -0.74 0.83 7.52
C VAL A 94 -1.96 0.16 8.13
N ARG A 95 -2.07 0.16 9.47
CA ARG A 95 -3.24 -0.40 10.18
C ARG A 95 -4.50 0.43 9.94
N SER A 96 -4.40 1.76 9.91
CA SER A 96 -5.52 2.66 9.64
C SER A 96 -6.03 2.46 8.22
N SER A 97 -5.13 2.46 7.23
CA SER A 97 -5.45 2.22 5.82
C SER A 97 -6.11 0.85 5.59
N ALA A 98 -5.65 -0.21 6.29
CA ALA A 98 -6.30 -1.51 6.24
C ALA A 98 -7.73 -1.48 6.81
N ARG A 99 -7.95 -0.73 7.90
CA ARG A 99 -9.26 -0.58 8.54
C ARG A 99 -10.24 0.23 7.69
N GLU A 100 -9.79 1.32 7.08
CA GLU A 100 -10.60 2.16 6.19
C GLU A 100 -11.04 1.40 4.94
N ALA A 101 -10.17 0.54 4.42
CA ALA A 101 -10.47 -0.29 3.25
C ALA A 101 -11.22 -1.60 3.57
N ASP A 102 -11.62 -1.81 4.83
CA ASP A 102 -12.26 -3.02 5.37
C ASP A 102 -11.50 -4.30 5.00
N ARG A 103 -10.17 -4.25 5.16
CA ARG A 103 -9.24 -5.32 4.78
C ARG A 103 -8.46 -5.85 5.96
N THR A 104 -8.07 -7.11 5.85
CA THR A 104 -7.12 -7.70 6.78
C THR A 104 -5.74 -7.06 6.59
N ILE A 105 -4.99 -6.90 7.68
CA ILE A 105 -3.61 -6.39 7.66
C ILE A 105 -2.72 -7.24 6.73
N ALA A 106 -2.96 -8.55 6.69
CA ALA A 106 -2.28 -9.47 5.77
C ALA A 106 -2.51 -9.09 4.29
N CYS A 107 -3.73 -8.70 3.92
CA CYS A 107 -4.05 -8.24 2.57
C CYS A 107 -3.33 -6.92 2.23
N GLN A 108 -3.27 -5.99 3.18
CA GLN A 108 -2.55 -4.72 3.03
C GLN A 108 -1.04 -4.95 2.82
N ILE A 109 -0.42 -5.85 3.60
CA ILE A 109 0.98 -6.22 3.44
C ILE A 109 1.24 -6.87 2.07
N LYS A 110 0.33 -7.74 1.59
CA LYS A 110 0.43 -8.32 0.23
C LYS A 110 0.31 -7.26 -0.86
N LEU A 111 -0.56 -6.26 -0.70
CA LEU A 111 -0.67 -5.13 -1.62
C LEU A 111 0.63 -4.31 -1.64
N MET A 112 1.23 -4.06 -0.48
CA MET A 112 2.53 -3.39 -0.40
C MET A 112 3.63 -4.21 -1.07
N MET A 113 3.70 -5.53 -0.85
CA MET A 113 4.65 -6.42 -1.54
C MET A 113 4.43 -6.43 -3.05
N LEU A 114 3.18 -6.48 -3.51
CA LEU A 114 2.84 -6.40 -4.92
C LEU A 114 3.30 -5.06 -5.51
N ALA A 115 3.11 -3.96 -4.79
CA ALA A 115 3.55 -2.65 -5.23
C ALA A 115 5.08 -2.53 -5.31
N ILE A 116 5.83 -3.18 -4.41
CA ILE A 116 7.30 -3.28 -4.51
C ILE A 116 7.67 -4.05 -5.79
N LYS A 117 7.04 -5.22 -6.02
CA LYS A 117 7.24 -6.06 -7.21
C LYS A 117 6.79 -5.44 -8.53
N LEU A 118 5.96 -4.41 -8.49
CA LEU A 118 5.54 -3.67 -9.70
C LEU A 118 6.54 -2.58 -10.05
N TRP A 119 7.36 -2.17 -9.09
CA TRP A 119 8.29 -1.07 -9.23
C TRP A 119 9.72 -1.52 -9.55
N PHE A 120 10.09 -2.70 -9.05
CA PHE A 120 11.22 -3.52 -9.51
C PHE A 120 10.77 -4.59 -10.52
#